data_AF-A0A2I0HEP9-F1
#
_entry.id   AF-A0A2I0HEP9-F1
#
_cell.length_a   1.000
_cell.length_b   1.000
_cell.length_c   1.000
_cell.angle_alpha   90.00
_cell.angle_beta   90.00
_cell.angle_gamma   90.00
#
_symmetry.space_group_name_H-M   'P 1'
#
loop_
_entity.id
_entity.type
_entity.pdbx_description
1 polymer ?
#
loop_
_entity_poly.entity_id
_entity_poly.type
_entity_poly.pdbx_seq_one_letter_code
_entity_poly.pdbx_strand_id
1 'polypeptide(L)'
;EMVLGSARDCLEMARQNGSTRNLNSAHLAVRLSKITPNRAQIEWYKALCDGSEEQLGYYDTFRQMRTAKREHAVNMSRVVLATFWNGM
;
A
#
# COMPACT_ATOMS: atom_id res chain seq x y z
N GLU A 1 24.79 -36.92 23.75
CA GLU A 1 24.48 -36.62 22.33
C GLU A 1 23.11 -36.00 22.05
N MET A 2 22.09 -36.17 22.90
CA MET A 2 20.72 -35.69 22.63
C MET A 2 20.53 -34.15 22.60
N VAL A 3 21.40 -33.38 23.28
CA VAL A 3 21.30 -31.90 23.39
C VAL A 3 21.81 -31.18 22.13
N LEU A 4 22.77 -31.76 21.41
CA LEU A 4 23.36 -31.16 20.20
C LEU A 4 22.39 -31.19 19.00
N GLY A 5 21.60 -32.26 18.87
CA GLY A 5 20.54 -32.34 17.85
C GLY A 5 19.48 -31.26 18.05
N SER A 6 18.99 -31.10 19.29
CA SER A 6 18.01 -30.07 19.62
C SER A 6 18.53 -28.64 19.40
N ALA A 7 19.77 -28.33 19.77
CA ALA A 7 20.35 -27.01 19.54
C ALA A 7 20.52 -26.69 18.05
N ARG A 8 20.96 -27.67 17.25
CA ARG A 8 21.07 -27.52 15.79
C ARG A 8 19.71 -27.29 15.13
N ASP A 9 18.70 -28.06 15.52
CA ASP A 9 17.35 -27.94 14.98
C ASP A 9 16.74 -26.56 15.30
N CYS A 10 16.98 -26.05 16.52
CA CYS A 10 16.61 -24.69 16.90
C CYS A 10 17.28 -23.63 16.02
N LEU A 11 18.57 -23.78 15.71
CA LEU A 11 19.29 -22.86 14.82
C LEU A 11 18.78 -22.94 13.38
N GLU A 12 18.50 -24.13 12.87
CA GLU A 12 17.93 -24.32 11.53
C GLU A 12 16.52 -23.70 11.42
N MET A 13 15.66 -23.90 12.41
CA MET A 13 14.34 -23.25 12.48
C MET A 13 14.45 -21.72 12.55
N ALA A 14 15.37 -21.18 13.37
CA ALA A 14 15.59 -19.75 13.45
C ALA A 14 16.04 -19.16 12.10
N ARG A 15 16.93 -19.87 11.39
CA ARG A 15 17.39 -19.48 10.05
C ARG A 15 16.25 -19.51 9.03
N GLN A 16 15.43 -20.56 9.04
CA GLN A 16 14.26 -20.67 8.16
C GLN A 16 13.24 -19.55 8.42
N ASN A 17 12.93 -19.30 9.68
CA ASN A 17 12.04 -18.20 10.07
C ASN A 17 12.59 -16.83 9.63
N GLY A 18 13.90 -16.60 9.78
CA GLY A 18 14.56 -15.40 9.30
C GLY A 18 14.47 -15.24 7.78
N SER A 19 14.72 -16.30 7.02
CA SER A 19 14.59 -16.32 5.57
C SER A 19 13.16 -16.02 5.11
N THR A 20 12.16 -16.68 5.71
CA THR A 20 10.74 -16.44 5.44
C THR A 20 10.35 -14.98 5.71
N ARG A 21 10.82 -14.38 6.81
CA ARG A 21 10.60 -12.95 7.10
C ARG A 21 11.20 -12.05 6.02
N ASN A 22 12.42 -12.35 5.57
CA ASN A 22 13.07 -11.57 4.50
C ASN A 22 12.30 -11.69 3.17
N LEU A 23 11.84 -12.89 2.81
CA LEU A 23 11.01 -13.11 1.61
C LEU A 23 9.68 -12.35 1.71
N ASN A 24 9.04 -12.35 2.87
CA ASN A 24 7.82 -11.58 3.11
C ASN A 24 8.05 -10.07 2.96
N SER A 25 9.16 -9.55 3.49
CA SER A 25 9.53 -8.14 3.35
C SER A 25 9.80 -7.76 1.89
N ALA A 26 10.57 -8.58 1.16
CA ALA A 26 10.82 -8.34 -0.26
C ALA A 26 9.53 -8.40 -1.10
N HIS A 27 8.65 -9.37 -0.81
CA HIS A 27 7.36 -9.47 -1.47
C HIS A 27 6.47 -8.25 -1.17
N LEU A 28 6.50 -7.75 0.08
CA LEU A 28 5.80 -6.52 0.45
C LEU A 28 6.35 -5.30 -0.31
N ALA A 29 7.67 -5.17 -0.44
CA ALA A 29 8.29 -4.08 -1.21
C ALA A 29 7.85 -4.09 -2.69
N VAL A 30 7.75 -5.27 -3.30
CA VAL A 30 7.23 -5.43 -4.67
C VAL A 30 5.74 -5.09 -4.75
N ARG A 31 4.93 -5.48 -3.77
CA ARG A 31 3.51 -5.09 -3.75
C ARG A 31 3.32 -3.59 -3.53
N LEU A 32 4.15 -2.98 -2.67
CA LEU A 32 4.16 -1.53 -2.43
C LEU A 32 4.48 -0.76 -3.72
N SER A 33 5.52 -1.16 -4.46
CA SER A 33 5.88 -0.46 -5.70
C SER A 33 4.75 -0.46 -6.73
N LYS A 34 3.95 -1.53 -6.78
CA LYS A 34 2.76 -1.64 -7.65
C LYS A 34 1.63 -0.70 -7.24
N ILE A 35 1.47 -0.39 -5.95
CA ILE A 35 0.41 0.52 -5.48
C ILE A 35 0.85 1.98 -5.38
N THR A 36 2.16 2.26 -5.37
CA THR A 36 2.71 3.64 -5.32
C THR A 36 2.11 4.58 -6.37
N PRO A 37 1.89 4.19 -7.64
CA PRO A 37 1.25 5.06 -8.62
C PRO A 37 -0.17 5.52 -8.23
N ASN A 38 -0.93 4.67 -7.53
CA ASN A 38 -2.27 5.04 -7.05
C ASN A 38 -2.20 6.16 -6.00
N ARG A 39 -1.15 6.19 -5.18
CA ARG A 39 -0.90 7.28 -4.22
C ARG A 39 -0.55 8.56 -4.95
N ALA A 40 0.35 8.49 -5.93
CA ALA A 40 0.72 9.64 -6.76
C ALA A 40 -0.49 10.26 -7.48
N GLN A 41 -1.42 9.42 -7.97
CA GLN A 41 -2.66 9.90 -8.60
C GLN A 41 -3.55 10.69 -7.63
N ILE A 42 -3.65 10.27 -6.37
CA ILE A 42 -4.39 11.02 -5.34
C ILE A 42 -3.68 12.33 -4.99
N GLU A 43 -2.36 12.32 -4.89
CA GLU A 43 -1.56 13.53 -4.62
C GLU A 43 -1.69 14.57 -5.75
N TRP A 44 -1.65 14.12 -7.00
CA TRP A 44 -1.94 14.97 -8.15
C TRP A 44 -3.37 15.50 -8.14
N TYR A 45 -4.35 14.66 -7.81
CA TYR A 45 -5.73 15.12 -7.69
C TYR A 45 -5.88 16.22 -6.64
N LYS A 46 -5.21 16.08 -5.49
CA LYS A 46 -5.18 17.09 -4.43
C LYS A 46 -4.63 18.41 -4.94
N ALA A 47 -3.42 18.39 -5.52
CA ALA A 47 -2.78 19.60 -6.05
C ALA A 47 -3.65 20.30 -7.11
N LEU A 48 -4.34 19.53 -7.95
CA LEU A 48 -5.25 20.06 -8.96
C LEU A 48 -6.50 20.71 -8.35
N CYS A 49 -7.07 20.13 -7.28
CA CYS A 49 -8.20 20.73 -6.58
C CYS A 49 -7.79 21.98 -5.79
N ASP A 50 -6.60 21.97 -5.18
CA ASP A 50 -6.09 23.11 -4.41
C ASP A 50 -5.77 24.32 -5.31
N GLY A 51 -5.43 24.07 -6.59
CA GLY A 51 -5.25 25.10 -7.61
C GLY A 51 -6.52 25.55 -8.35
N SER A 52 -7.69 24.99 -8.02
CA SER A 52 -8.97 25.36 -8.64
C SER A 52 -9.43 26.75 -8.17
N GLU A 53 -10.06 27.52 -9.07
CA GLU A 53 -10.64 28.84 -8.75
C GLU A 53 -11.71 28.76 -7.64
N GLU A 54 -12.40 27.62 -7.54
CA GLU A 54 -13.44 27.40 -6.54
C GLU A 54 -12.88 27.20 -5.12
N GLN A 55 -11.58 26.91 -4.98
CA GLN A 55 -10.86 26.68 -3.72
C GLN A 55 -11.54 25.71 -2.72
N LEU A 56 -12.42 24.83 -3.22
CA LEU A 56 -13.17 23.86 -2.41
C LEU A 56 -12.27 22.82 -1.73
N GLY A 57 -11.05 22.63 -2.25
CA GLY A 57 -10.15 21.57 -1.83
C GLY A 57 -10.63 20.18 -2.26
N TYR A 58 -9.72 19.22 -2.22
CA TYR A 58 -9.96 17.90 -2.83
C TYR A 58 -11.15 17.12 -2.24
N TYR A 59 -11.45 17.31 -0.95
CA TYR A 59 -12.52 16.58 -0.27
C TYR A 59 -13.90 17.00 -0.80
N ASP A 60 -14.16 18.31 -0.85
CA ASP A 60 -15.44 18.83 -1.28
C ASP A 60 -15.61 18.73 -2.80
N THR A 61 -14.55 18.94 -3.59
CA THR A 61 -14.59 18.67 -5.05
C THR A 61 -15.00 17.23 -5.33
N PHE A 62 -14.36 16.26 -4.66
CA PHE A 62 -14.67 14.84 -4.85
C PHE A 62 -16.10 14.50 -4.41
N ARG A 63 -16.57 15.12 -3.32
CA ARG A 63 -17.93 14.91 -2.81
C ARG A 63 -19.00 15.46 -3.76
N GLN A 64 -18.74 16.60 -4.40
CA GLN A 64 -19.68 17.26 -5.31
C GLN A 64 -19.68 16.61 -6.71
N MET A 65 -18.52 16.21 -7.21
CA MET A 65 -18.34 15.74 -8.60
C MET A 65 -18.28 14.20 -8.72
N ARG A 66 -18.90 13.44 -7.80
CA ARG A 66 -18.75 11.97 -7.70
C ARG A 66 -19.02 11.18 -8.98
N THR A 67 -19.79 11.73 -9.92
CA THR A 67 -20.17 11.07 -11.18
C THR A 67 -19.19 11.34 -12.33
N ALA A 68 -18.28 12.29 -12.17
CA ALA A 68 -17.32 12.62 -13.22
C ALA A 68 -16.22 11.54 -13.35
N LYS A 69 -15.75 11.36 -14.59
CA LYS A 69 -14.81 10.30 -14.97
C LYS A 69 -13.50 10.36 -14.18
N ARG A 70 -13.02 11.57 -13.90
CA ARG A 70 -11.80 11.82 -13.12
C ARG A 70 -11.95 11.35 -11.68
N GLU A 71 -13.06 11.68 -11.05
CA GLU A 71 -13.41 11.31 -9.67
C GLU A 71 -13.58 9.80 -9.55
N HIS A 72 -14.17 9.15 -10.56
CA HIS A 72 -14.23 7.70 -10.62
C HIS A 72 -12.83 7.08 -10.61
N ALA A 73 -11.91 7.58 -11.44
CA ALA A 73 -10.54 7.08 -11.48
C ALA A 73 -9.81 7.26 -10.13
N VAL A 74 -9.95 8.43 -9.50
CA VAL A 74 -9.38 8.71 -8.17
C VAL A 74 -9.98 7.82 -7.08
N ASN A 75 -11.29 7.54 -7.16
CA ASN A 75 -11.95 6.61 -6.26
C ASN A 75 -11.39 5.19 -6.41
N MET A 76 -11.15 4.74 -7.65
CA MET A 76 -10.55 3.42 -7.88
C MET A 76 -9.15 3.33 -7.28
N SER A 77 -8.32 4.36 -7.43
CA SER A 77 -7.01 4.44 -6.77
C SER A 77 -7.13 4.34 -5.24
N ARG A 78 -8.13 5.05 -4.66
CA ARG A 78 -8.43 4.99 -3.22
C ARG A 78 -8.85 3.60 -2.78
N VAL A 79 -9.69 2.91 -3.54
CA VAL A 79 -10.14 1.54 -3.25
C VAL A 79 -8.96 0.56 -3.29
N VAL A 80 -8.12 0.63 -4.33
CA VAL A 80 -6.92 -0.22 -4.45
C VAL A 80 -5.98 -0.02 -3.26
N LEU A 81 -5.75 1.23 -2.85
CA LEU A 81 -4.94 1.54 -1.67
C LEU A 81 -5.57 0.97 -0.40
N ALA A 82 -6.88 1.16 -0.19
CA ALA A 82 -7.58 0.62 0.98
C ALA A 82 -7.47 -0.91 1.05
N THR A 83 -7.69 -1.61 -0.06
CA THR A 83 -7.54 -3.07 -0.12
C THR A 83 -6.12 -3.52 0.21
N PHE A 84 -5.10 -2.79 -0.26
CA PHE A 84 -3.72 -3.11 0.07
C PHE A 84 -3.43 -2.96 1.57
N TRP A 85 -3.81 -1.82 2.17
CA TRP A 85 -3.52 -1.53 3.58
C TRP A 85 -4.35 -2.37 4.55
N ASN A 86 -5.58 -2.75 4.19
CA ASN A 86 -6.40 -3.64 5.02
C ASN A 86 -5.88 -5.09 5.08
N GLY A 87 -5.10 -5.50 4.08
CA GLY A 87 -4.48 -6.82 4.01
C GLY A 87 -3.02 -6.84 4.47
N MET A 88 -2.56 -5.75 5.10
CA MET A 88 -1.27 -5.66 5.79
C MET A 88 -1.44 -6.06 7.25
#